data_AF-A0A9N9TBA3-F1
#
_entry.id   AF-A0A9N9TBA3-F1
#
_cell.length_a   1.000
_cell.length_b   1.000
_cell.length_c   1.000
_cell.angle_alpha   90.00
_cell.angle_beta   90.00
_cell.angle_gamma   90.00
#
_symmetry.space_group_name_H-M   'P 1'
#
loop_
_entity.id
_entity.type
_entity.pdbx_description
1 polymer ?
#
loop_
_entity_poly.entity_id
_entity_poly.type
_entity_poly.pdbx_seq_one_letter_code
_entity_poly.pdbx_strand_id
1 'polypeptide(L)'
;MLIAAKKGTFAYHTIKHLQSFRSSDCTSKLIVSMFEPKFSAVRTKTEAIVKNVLAQGAQSQLEIDLRKANFVIITIDSSNHREIKVVPLMVRYFDG
;
A
#
# COMPACT_ATOMS: atom_id res chain seq x y z
N MET A 1 -19.07 9.70 4.53
CA MET A 1 -17.99 8.79 4.99
C MET A 1 -17.90 7.47 4.22
N LEU A 2 -19.02 6.80 3.87
CA LEU A 2 -19.00 5.46 3.26
C LEU A 2 -18.15 5.33 1.97
N ILE A 3 -18.23 6.31 1.06
CA ILE A 3 -17.45 6.32 -0.19
C ILE A 3 -15.94 6.43 0.08
N ALA A 4 -15.53 7.17 1.11
CA ALA A 4 -14.12 7.30 1.47
C ALA A 4 -13.57 5.97 2.02
N ALA A 5 -14.33 5.29 2.87
CA ALA A 5 -14.00 3.95 3.37
C ALA A 5 -13.85 2.95 2.22
N LYS A 6 -14.79 2.92 1.26
CA LYS A 6 -14.70 2.07 0.05
C LYS A 6 -13.40 2.31 -0.75
N LYS A 7 -12.99 3.58 -0.89
CA LYS A 7 -11.73 3.93 -1.58
C LYS A 7 -10.50 3.50 -0.80
N GLY A 8 -10.54 3.63 0.53
CA GLY A 8 -9.51 3.10 1.43
C GLY A 8 -9.35 1.59 1.33
N THR A 9 -10.46 0.86 1.38
CA THR A 9 -10.49 -0.60 1.20
C THR A 9 -9.96 -1.02 -0.16
N PHE A 10 -10.36 -0.31 -1.23
CA PHE A 10 -9.85 -0.56 -2.57
C PHE A 10 -8.33 -0.36 -2.64
N ALA A 11 -7.80 0.74 -2.10
CA ALA A 11 -6.37 1.01 -2.06
C ALA A 11 -5.58 -0.04 -1.24
N TYR A 12 -6.13 -0.46 -0.10
CA TYR A 12 -5.57 -1.54 0.70
C TYR A 12 -5.55 -2.87 -0.06
N HIS A 13 -6.65 -3.21 -0.77
CA HIS A 13 -6.72 -4.42 -1.59
C HIS A 13 -5.66 -4.40 -2.72
N THR A 14 -5.47 -3.27 -3.38
CA THR A 14 -4.43 -3.11 -4.41
C THR A 14 -3.04 -3.47 -3.88
N ILE A 15 -2.64 -2.93 -2.72
CA ILE A 15 -1.32 -3.22 -2.15
C ILE A 15 -1.21 -4.63 -1.58
N LYS A 16 -2.28 -5.16 -0.97
CA LYS A 16 -2.31 -6.51 -0.39
C LYS A 16 -2.06 -7.59 -1.45
N HIS A 17 -2.56 -7.37 -2.67
CA HIS A 17 -2.34 -8.27 -3.80
C HIS A 17 -1.17 -7.88 -4.68
N LEU A 18 -0.29 -6.97 -4.22
CA LEU A 18 0.87 -6.47 -4.96
C LEU A 18 0.53 -6.01 -6.39
N GLN A 19 -0.69 -5.46 -6.56
CA GLN A 19 -1.18 -4.98 -7.84
C GLN A 19 -0.56 -3.63 -8.17
N SER A 20 -0.21 -3.42 -9.44
CA SER A 20 0.26 -2.11 -9.89
C SER A 20 -0.83 -1.05 -9.72
N PHE A 21 -0.51 0.15 -9.23
CA PHE A 21 -1.46 1.28 -9.21
C PHE A 21 -1.98 1.65 -10.61
N ARG A 22 -1.33 1.19 -11.69
CA ARG A 22 -1.84 1.35 -13.05
C ARG A 22 -3.14 0.59 -13.30
N SER A 23 -3.38 -0.54 -12.60
CA SER A 23 -4.64 -1.28 -12.71
C SER A 23 -5.81 -0.54 -12.03
N SER A 24 -5.53 0.42 -11.16
CA SER A 24 -6.57 1.25 -10.53
C SER A 24 -7.35 2.09 -11.55
N ASP A 25 -6.75 2.46 -12.69
CA ASP A 25 -7.42 3.30 -13.69
C ASP A 25 -8.55 2.56 -14.41
N CYS A 26 -8.32 1.32 -14.85
CA CYS A 26 -9.36 0.49 -15.47
C CYS A 26 -10.37 0.00 -14.42
N THR A 27 -9.90 -0.44 -13.26
CA THR A 27 -10.77 -0.98 -12.21
C THR A 27 -11.69 0.10 -11.63
N SER A 28 -11.19 1.33 -11.42
CA SER A 28 -12.05 2.43 -10.94
C SER A 28 -13.15 2.76 -11.95
N LYS A 29 -12.90 2.67 -13.26
CA LYS A 29 -13.95 2.87 -14.28
C LYS A 29 -14.97 1.74 -14.27
N LEU A 30 -14.52 0.50 -14.11
CA LEU A 30 -15.40 -0.66 -13.99
C LEU A 30 -16.34 -0.54 -12.78
N ILE A 31 -15.80 -0.13 -11.62
CA ILE A 31 -16.59 0.07 -10.40
C ILE A 31 -17.63 1.17 -10.59
N VAL A 32 -17.29 2.27 -11.26
CA VAL A 32 -18.24 3.34 -11.60
C VAL A 32 -19.36 2.84 -12.48
N SER A 33 -19.02 2.00 -13.48
CA SER A 33 -19.98 1.48 -14.44
C SER A 33 -20.92 0.43 -13.86
N MET A 34 -20.45 -0.39 -12.91
CA MET A 34 -21.17 -1.59 -12.47
C MET A 34 -21.77 -1.49 -11.06
N PHE A 35 -21.20 -0.66 -10.18
CA PHE A 35 -21.51 -0.75 -8.74
C PHE A 35 -21.73 0.60 -8.04
N GLU A 36 -20.90 1.60 -8.31
CA GLU A 36 -20.89 2.85 -7.54
C GLU A 36 -20.54 4.06 -8.43
N PRO A 37 -21.53 4.76 -9.01
CA PRO A 37 -21.31 5.84 -9.98
C PRO A 37 -20.44 6.99 -9.47
N LYS A 38 -20.43 7.24 -8.15
CA LYS A 38 -19.62 8.29 -7.50
C LYS A 38 -18.25 7.79 -7.03
N PHE A 39 -17.90 6.54 -7.36
CA PHE A 39 -16.57 6.02 -7.08
C PHE A 39 -15.54 6.72 -7.97
N SER A 40 -14.38 6.99 -7.39
CA SER A 40 -13.26 7.60 -8.11
C SER A 40 -12.04 7.43 -7.25
N ALA A 41 -11.24 6.42 -7.60
CA ALA A 41 -9.95 6.06 -7.05
C ALA A 41 -9.03 5.56 -8.19
N VAL A 42 -8.75 6.46 -9.11
CA VAL A 42 -7.73 6.31 -10.15
C VAL A 42 -6.32 6.35 -9.55
N ARG A 43 -5.29 6.05 -10.35
CA ARG A 43 -3.90 5.83 -9.93
C ARG A 43 -3.40 6.80 -8.86
N THR A 44 -3.39 8.11 -9.15
CA THR A 44 -2.83 9.13 -8.24
C THR A 44 -3.55 9.18 -6.90
N LYS A 45 -4.87 8.95 -6.90
CA LYS A 45 -5.66 8.96 -5.67
C LYS A 45 -5.41 7.71 -4.84
N THR A 46 -5.33 6.56 -5.50
CA THR A 46 -5.00 5.29 -4.84
C THR A 46 -3.61 5.36 -4.22
N GLU A 47 -2.63 5.86 -4.98
CA GLU A 47 -1.27 6.08 -4.50
C GLU A 47 -1.23 7.04 -3.30
N ALA A 48 -1.96 8.16 -3.36
CA ALA A 48 -2.03 9.11 -2.24
C ALA A 48 -2.64 8.48 -0.98
N ILE A 49 -3.70 7.67 -1.12
CA ILE A 49 -4.30 6.95 0.01
C ILE A 49 -3.29 5.95 0.60
N VAL A 50 -2.58 5.21 -0.24
CA VAL A 50 -1.56 4.27 0.22
C VAL A 50 -0.44 5.01 0.95
N LYS A 51 0.17 6.02 0.34
CA LYS A 51 1.35 6.70 0.88
C LYS A 51 1.05 7.57 2.09
N ASN A 52 -0.04 8.34 2.03
CA ASN A 52 -0.31 9.38 3.03
C ASN A 52 -1.25 8.93 4.14
N VAL A 53 -1.87 7.75 4.03
CA VAL A 53 -2.78 7.23 5.06
C VAL A 53 -2.33 5.85 5.51
N LEU A 54 -2.34 4.85 4.63
CA LEU A 54 -2.07 3.47 5.01
C LEU A 54 -0.62 3.26 5.45
N ALA A 55 0.34 3.78 4.69
CA ALA A 55 1.76 3.65 4.98
C ALA A 55 2.15 4.41 6.25
N GLN A 56 1.60 5.61 6.49
CA GLN A 56 1.85 6.36 7.72
C GLN A 56 1.35 5.59 8.95
N GLY A 57 0.12 5.08 8.91
CA GLY A 57 -0.43 4.27 10.00
C GLY A 57 0.39 3.00 10.24
N ALA A 58 0.80 2.31 9.17
CA ALA A 58 1.65 1.13 9.25
C ALA A 58 3.04 1.44 9.81
N GLN A 59 3.64 2.57 9.46
CA GLN A 59 4.94 3.00 10.00
C GLN A 59 4.87 3.34 11.49
N SER A 60 3.83 4.04 11.93
CA SER A 60 3.64 4.33 13.35
C SER A 60 3.46 3.04 14.16
N GLN A 61 2.67 2.09 13.65
CA GLN A 61 2.51 0.80 14.30
C GLN A 61 3.82 0.01 14.32
N LEU A 62 4.54 -0.05 13.18
CA LEU A 62 5.85 -0.69 13.08
C LEU A 62 6.84 -0.12 14.09
N GLU A 63 6.88 1.20 14.32
CA GLU A 63 7.77 1.80 15.31
C GLU A 63 7.44 1.34 16.73
N ILE A 64 6.15 1.27 17.07
CA ILE A 64 5.69 0.76 18.38
C ILE A 64 6.08 -0.71 18.55
N ASP A 65 5.90 -1.51 17.50
CA ASP A 65 6.18 -2.94 17.54
C ASP A 65 7.69 -3.21 17.65
N LEU A 66 8.52 -2.48 16.87
CA LEU A 66 9.97 -2.62 16.90
C LEU A 66 10.59 -2.21 18.24
N ARG A 67 9.96 -1.28 18.98
CA ARG A 67 10.41 -0.93 20.35
C ARG A 67 10.20 -2.06 21.36
N LYS A 68 9.30 -3.00 21.08
CA LYS A 68 8.97 -4.15 21.94
C LYS A 68 9.57 -5.46 21.42
N ALA A 69 9.98 -5.50 20.16
CA ALA A 69 10.48 -6.71 19.52
C ALA A 69 11.79 -7.19 20.17
N ASN A 70 11.81 -8.45 20.62
CA ASN A 70 13.02 -9.09 21.12
C ASN A 70 13.98 -9.47 19.99
N PHE A 71 13.44 -9.78 18.81
CA PHE A 71 14.21 -10.22 17.64
C PHE A 71 13.66 -9.56 16.38
N VAL A 72 14.59 -9.06 15.55
CA VAL A 72 14.28 -8.43 14.26
C VAL A 72 15.20 -9.03 13.20
N ILE A 73 14.62 -9.43 12.08
CA ILE A 73 15.33 -9.91 10.89
C ILE A 73 15.21 -8.83 9.83
N ILE A 74 16.36 -8.36 9.36
CA ILE A 74 16.46 -7.41 8.25
C ILE A 74 16.98 -8.17 7.03
N THR A 75 16.19 -8.20 5.96
CA THR A 75 16.59 -8.78 4.67
C THR A 75 16.73 -7.66 3.66
N ILE A 76 17.86 -7.64 2.95
CA ILE A 76 18.15 -6.64 1.93
C ILE A 76 18.43 -7.40 0.64
N ASP A 77 17.87 -6.91 -0.44
CA ASP A 77 18.22 -7.33 -1.79
C ASP A 77 18.65 -6.09 -2.60
N SER A 78 19.32 -6.29 -3.73
CA SER A 78 19.77 -5.22 -4.60
C SER A 78 19.54 -5.61 -6.04
N SER A 79 18.70 -4.85 -6.73
CA SER A 79 18.43 -4.99 -8.15
C SER A 79 18.92 -3.77 -8.92
N ASN A 80 19.50 -3.98 -10.08
CA ASN A 80 19.79 -2.90 -11.02
C ASN A 80 18.63 -2.82 -12.03
N HIS A 81 18.02 -1.65 -12.18
CA HIS A 81 17.07 -1.37 -13.23
C HIS A 81 17.60 -0.22 -14.09
N ARG A 82 18.24 -0.56 -15.21
CA ARG A 82 19.04 0.38 -16.02
C ARG A 82 20.17 0.96 -15.17
N GLU A 83 20.30 2.28 -15.12
CA GLU A 83 21.26 3.01 -14.29
C GLU A 83 20.81 3.23 -12.83
N ILE A 84 19.59 2.82 -12.48
CA ILE A 84 19.05 2.97 -11.13
C ILE A 84 19.32 1.70 -10.34
N LYS A 85 20.07 1.81 -9.24
CA LYS A 85 20.21 0.76 -8.24
C LYS A 85 19.06 0.83 -7.24
N VAL A 86 18.23 -0.21 -7.21
CA VAL A 86 17.09 -0.36 -6.31
C VAL A 86 17.46 -1.34 -5.21
N VAL A 87 17.34 -0.92 -3.96
CA VAL A 87 17.70 -1.74 -2.79
C VAL A 87 16.46 -1.93 -1.93
N PRO A 88 15.62 -2.94 -2.19
CA PRO A 88 14.50 -3.26 -1.32
C PRO A 88 14.99 -3.74 0.05
N LEU A 89 14.30 -3.28 1.10
CA LEU A 89 14.55 -3.67 2.49
C LEU A 89 13.26 -4.25 3.08
N MET A 90 13.37 -5.44 3.67
CA MET A 90 12.29 -6.13 4.37
C MET A 90 12.65 -6.26 5.85
N VAL A 91 11.76 -5.77 6.71
CA VAL A 91 11.85 -5.95 8.16
C VAL A 91 10.84 -7.01 8.58
N ARG A 92 11.30 -8.05 9.26
CA ARG A 92 10.44 -9.03 9.94
C ARG A 92 10.73 -8.98 11.43
N TYR A 93 9.69 -8.95 12.23
CA TYR A 93 9.76 -8.94 13.69
C TYR A 93 8.70 -9.90 14.23
N PHE A 94 8.91 -10.37 15.44
CA PHE A 94 7.93 -11.18 16.16
C PHE A 94 7.26 -10.32 17.21
N ASP A 95 5.94 -10.20 17.14
CA ASP A 95 5.14 -9.63 18.22
C ASP A 95 4.98 -10.68 19.33
N GLY A 96 5.13 -10.25 20.57
CA GLY A 96 5.21 -11.10 21.77
C GLY A 96 3.87 -11.29 22.46
#